data_AF-A0A9D8R3E4-F1
#
_entry.id   AF-A0A9D8R3E4-F1
#
_cell.length_a   1.000
_cell.length_b   1.000
_cell.length_c   1.000
_cell.angle_alpha   90.00
_cell.angle_beta   90.00
_cell.angle_gamma   90.00
#
_symmetry.space_group_name_H-M   'P 1'
#
loop_
_entity.id
_entity.type
_entity.pdbx_description
1 polymer ?
#
loop_
_entity_poly.entity_id
_entity_poly.type
_entity_poly.pdbx_seq_one_letter_code
_entity_poly.pdbx_strand_id
1 'polypeptide(L)'
;MDLIMHDTIVQDYMITTKPLTIVSVVNKKECPSCTYKYLRFADKYVSGFNSDSLMFIAIVSSNRIDELLPLMDDLDTNKVKVFYDPNEDFMKENPSIKEIERMWNVFLINGNRQIELQGDPLTQKGAKTLYFDYLHKVIEENNWKTTD
;
A
#
# COMPACT_ATOMS: atom_id res chain seq x y z
N MET A 1 17.56 2.49 -11.47
CA MET A 1 16.17 2.83 -11.09
C MET A 1 15.49 1.48 -11.10
N ASP A 2 15.62 0.77 -9.98
CA ASP A 2 15.32 -0.66 -9.93
C ASP A 2 13.86 -0.76 -9.50
N LEU A 3 13.00 -1.02 -10.48
CA LEU A 3 11.55 -0.84 -10.37
C LEU A 3 10.78 -2.14 -10.14
N ILE A 4 11.50 -3.24 -9.95
CA ILE A 4 10.95 -4.59 -9.89
C ILE A 4 11.74 -5.38 -8.85
N MET A 5 11.07 -5.87 -7.81
CA MET A 5 11.64 -6.70 -6.74
C MET A 5 10.82 -7.98 -6.54
N HIS A 6 10.60 -8.74 -7.63
CA HIS A 6 9.79 -9.97 -7.62
C HIS A 6 10.24 -11.04 -6.60
N ASP A 7 11.48 -10.96 -6.10
CA ASP A 7 12.05 -11.95 -5.17
C ASP A 7 11.83 -11.59 -3.68
N THR A 8 11.24 -10.43 -3.37
CA THR A 8 11.00 -10.04 -1.98
C THR A 8 9.63 -10.51 -1.51
N ILE A 9 9.61 -11.43 -0.56
CA ILE A 9 8.40 -11.85 0.14
C ILE A 9 8.27 -11.04 1.43
N VAL A 10 7.12 -10.39 1.60
CA VAL A 10 6.79 -9.67 2.83
C VAL A 10 6.34 -10.65 3.91
N GLN A 11 7.03 -10.64 5.04
CA GLN A 11 6.65 -11.39 6.23
C GLN A 11 5.86 -10.45 7.15
N ASP A 12 4.55 -10.70 7.30
CA ASP A 12 3.67 -10.03 8.27
C ASP A 12 2.36 -10.84 8.43
N TYR A 13 1.79 -10.80 9.63
CA TYR A 13 0.54 -11.38 10.11
C TYR A 13 -0.71 -10.54 9.76
N MET A 14 -0.58 -9.25 9.44
CA MET A 14 -1.73 -8.34 9.24
C MET A 14 -2.16 -8.11 7.79
N ILE A 15 -1.32 -8.51 6.83
CA ILE A 15 -1.61 -8.34 5.40
C ILE A 15 -2.52 -9.48 4.93
N THR A 16 -3.83 -9.22 4.88
CA THR A 16 -4.85 -10.18 4.44
C THR A 16 -4.94 -10.37 2.92
N THR A 17 -5.42 -11.55 2.53
CA THR A 17 -5.40 -12.28 1.24
C THR A 17 -6.12 -11.67 0.02
N LYS A 18 -6.21 -10.34 -0.13
CA LYS A 18 -6.67 -9.80 -1.43
C LYS A 18 -5.61 -10.08 -2.50
N PRO A 19 -6.02 -10.37 -3.75
CA PRO A 19 -5.10 -10.79 -4.80
C PRO A 19 -4.02 -9.75 -5.09
N LEU A 20 -4.32 -8.46 -4.87
CA LEU A 20 -3.38 -7.35 -5.00
C LEU A 20 -3.58 -6.37 -3.84
N THR A 21 -2.48 -5.98 -3.21
CA THR A 21 -2.48 -5.01 -2.11
C THR A 21 -1.36 -4.00 -2.31
N ILE A 22 -1.65 -2.72 -2.21
CA ILE A 22 -0.63 -1.67 -2.14
C ILE A 22 -0.34 -1.43 -0.66
N VAL A 23 0.92 -1.57 -0.27
CA VAL A 23 1.38 -1.30 1.09
C VAL A 23 2.22 -0.03 1.07
N SER A 24 1.94 0.89 1.98
CA SER A 24 2.70 2.12 2.18
C SER A 24 3.17 2.21 3.63
N VAL A 25 4.49 2.25 3.83
CA VAL A 25 5.08 2.52 5.14
C VAL A 25 5.27 4.02 5.26
N VAL A 26 4.55 4.60 6.23
CA VAL A 26 4.48 6.03 6.50
C VAL A 26 5.62 6.43 7.42
N ASN A 27 6.43 7.39 7.00
CA ASN A 27 7.52 7.87 7.84
C ASN A 27 6.99 8.51 9.13
N LYS A 28 7.56 8.13 10.29
CA LYS A 28 7.17 8.64 11.61
C LYS A 28 7.25 10.17 11.74
N LYS A 29 8.03 10.85 10.90
CA LYS A 29 8.19 12.31 10.87
C LYS A 29 7.06 13.03 10.13
N GLU A 30 6.20 12.32 9.39
CA GLU A 30 5.12 12.93 8.63
C GLU A 30 4.07 13.56 9.54
N CYS A 31 3.53 14.70 9.11
CA CYS A 31 2.53 15.40 9.88
C CYS A 31 1.17 14.65 9.84
N PRO A 32 0.34 14.66 10.90
CA PRO A 32 -0.94 13.94 10.91
C PRO A 32 -1.87 14.34 9.76
N SER A 33 -1.97 15.65 9.46
CA SER A 33 -2.79 16.14 8.34
C SER A 33 -2.21 15.76 6.97
N CYS A 34 -0.88 15.67 6.85
CA CYS A 34 -0.19 15.19 5.65
C CYS A 34 -0.54 13.72 5.39
N THR A 35 -0.45 12.90 6.43
CA THR A 35 -0.80 11.48 6.41
C THR A 35 -2.26 11.28 6.07
N TYR A 36 -3.17 12.00 6.73
CA TYR A 36 -4.58 11.93 6.41
C TYR A 36 -4.88 12.30 4.95
N LYS A 37 -4.31 13.39 4.45
CA LYS A 37 -4.47 13.79 3.04
C LYS A 37 -3.97 12.71 2.08
N TYR A 38 -2.84 12.08 2.41
CA TYR A 38 -2.30 10.97 1.63
C TYR A 38 -3.24 9.76 1.63
N LEU A 39 -3.77 9.36 2.79
CA LEU A 39 -4.75 8.27 2.91
C LEU A 39 -6.03 8.53 2.13
N ARG A 40 -6.53 9.78 2.11
CA ARG A 40 -7.67 10.15 1.26
C ARG A 40 -7.38 10.02 -0.24
N PHE A 41 -6.16 10.32 -0.67
CA PHE A 41 -5.77 10.09 -2.05
C PHE A 41 -5.65 8.60 -2.36
N ALA A 42 -5.16 7.80 -1.42
CA ALA A 42 -5.13 6.36 -1.54
C ALA A 42 -6.54 5.78 -1.69
N ASP A 43 -7.47 6.18 -0.83
CA ASP A 43 -8.88 5.77 -0.87
C ASP A 43 -9.53 6.08 -2.23
N LYS A 44 -9.39 7.33 -2.70
CA LYS A 44 -9.88 7.73 -4.02
C LYS A 44 -9.23 6.92 -5.15
N TYR A 45 -7.94 6.61 -5.05
CA TYR A 45 -7.22 5.85 -6.06
C TYR A 45 -7.72 4.40 -6.14
N VAL A 46 -7.81 3.68 -5.02
CA VAL A 46 -8.27 2.28 -5.00
C VAL A 46 -9.78 2.14 -5.21
N SER A 47 -10.54 3.21 -4.99
CA SER A 47 -11.96 3.30 -5.35
C SER A 47 -12.19 3.31 -6.87
N GLY A 48 -11.16 3.59 -7.68
CA GLY A 48 -11.22 3.42 -9.13
C GLY A 48 -11.25 1.96 -9.60
N PHE A 49 -11.03 1.01 -8.69
CA PHE A 49 -11.02 -0.43 -8.97
C PHE A 49 -12.15 -1.13 -8.19
N ASN A 50 -12.55 -2.34 -8.60
CA ASN A 50 -13.52 -3.14 -7.86
C ASN A 50 -13.02 -3.42 -6.43
N SER A 51 -13.93 -3.47 -5.45
CA SER A 51 -13.60 -3.65 -4.02
C SER A 51 -12.74 -4.88 -3.76
N ASP A 52 -12.96 -5.96 -4.51
CA ASP A 52 -12.30 -7.23 -4.23
C ASP A 52 -10.96 -7.39 -4.96
N SER A 53 -10.68 -6.48 -5.91
CA SER A 53 -9.49 -6.55 -6.75
C SER A 53 -8.26 -5.86 -6.16
N LEU A 54 -8.46 -4.82 -5.34
CA LEU A 54 -7.36 -4.00 -4.82
C LEU A 54 -7.69 -3.44 -3.44
N MET A 55 -6.69 -3.45 -2.56
CA MET A 55 -6.72 -2.79 -1.26
C MET A 55 -5.46 -1.98 -1.05
N PHE A 56 -5.57 -0.91 -0.26
CA PHE A 56 -4.45 -0.14 0.24
C PHE A 56 -4.26 -0.42 1.73
N ILE A 57 -3.03 -0.66 2.15
CA ILE A 57 -2.64 -0.76 3.55
C ILE A 57 -1.61 0.33 3.83
N ALA A 58 -1.86 1.15 4.85
CA ALA A 58 -0.86 2.06 5.39
C ALA A 58 -0.34 1.50 6.73
N ILE A 59 0.97 1.45 6.88
CA ILE A 59 1.66 1.08 8.11
C ILE A 59 2.23 2.36 8.69
N VAL A 60 1.71 2.79 9.83
CA VAL A 60 1.99 4.09 10.43
C VAL A 60 2.77 3.91 11.72
N SER A 61 3.99 4.45 11.77
CA SER A 61 4.85 4.44 12.96
C SER A 61 4.87 5.79 13.70
N SER A 62 3.86 6.65 13.47
CA SER A 62 3.80 8.00 14.05
C SER A 62 3.53 7.98 15.56
N ASN A 63 4.25 8.79 16.33
CA ASN A 63 3.94 9.02 17.74
C ASN A 63 2.71 9.92 17.97
N ARG A 64 2.06 10.39 16.90
CA ARG A 64 0.86 11.26 16.94
C ARG A 64 -0.38 10.55 16.38
N ILE A 65 -0.49 9.24 16.57
CA ILE A 65 -1.62 8.44 16.08
C ILE A 65 -2.97 8.95 16.62
N ASP A 66 -3.00 9.42 17.87
CA ASP A 66 -4.21 9.96 18.50
C ASP A 66 -4.79 11.18 17.76
N GLU A 67 -3.96 11.95 17.06
CA GLU A 67 -4.40 13.06 16.23
C GLU A 67 -4.87 12.63 14.83
N LEU A 68 -4.43 11.45 14.38
CA LEU A 68 -4.80 10.88 13.09
C LEU A 68 -6.12 10.11 13.17
N LEU A 69 -6.37 9.39 14.27
CA LEU A 69 -7.55 8.55 14.46
C LEU A 69 -8.88 9.28 14.16
N PRO A 70 -9.16 10.48 14.71
CA PRO A 70 -10.42 11.17 14.46
C PRO A 70 -10.59 11.65 13.01
N LEU A 71 -9.49 11.77 12.26
CA LEU A 71 -9.54 12.17 10.85
C LEU A 71 -9.93 10.98 9.96
N MET A 72 -9.68 9.75 10.41
CA MET A 72 -9.81 8.55 9.59
C MET A 72 -11.23 7.98 9.51
N ASP A 73 -12.18 8.50 10.28
CA ASP A 73 -13.57 8.03 10.31
C ASP A 73 -14.26 8.05 8.94
N ASP A 74 -13.78 8.90 8.02
CA ASP A 74 -14.33 9.05 6.67
C ASP A 74 -13.73 8.07 5.62
N LEU A 75 -12.78 7.22 5.99
CA LEU A 75 -12.13 6.28 5.06
C LEU A 75 -12.94 4.98 4.92
N ASP A 76 -13.11 4.49 3.68
CA ASP A 76 -13.71 3.16 3.48
C ASP A 76 -12.73 2.06 3.93
N THR A 77 -13.02 1.44 5.07
CA THR A 77 -12.17 0.40 5.66
C THR A 77 -12.08 -0.88 4.84
N ASN A 78 -12.97 -1.08 3.85
CA ASN A 78 -12.86 -2.20 2.89
C ASN A 78 -11.82 -1.94 1.80
N LYS A 79 -11.42 -0.68 1.63
CA LYS A 79 -10.53 -0.17 0.59
C LYS A 79 -9.18 0.26 1.16
N VAL A 80 -9.18 0.99 2.27
CA VAL A 80 -7.98 1.47 2.95
C VAL A 80 -7.98 0.95 4.38
N LYS A 81 -6.96 0.17 4.71
CA LYS A 81 -6.65 -0.22 6.09
C LYS A 81 -5.44 0.53 6.58
N VAL A 82 -5.43 0.85 7.86
CA VAL A 82 -4.30 1.50 8.51
C VAL A 82 -3.92 0.67 9.72
N PHE A 83 -2.66 0.28 9.79
CA PHE A 83 -2.08 -0.41 10.93
C PHE A 83 -1.12 0.51 11.66
N TYR A 84 -1.19 0.48 12.98
CA TYR A 84 -0.31 1.23 13.83
C TYR A 84 0.88 0.36 14.24
N ASP A 85 2.08 0.76 13.87
CA ASP A 85 3.34 0.05 14.17
C ASP A 85 4.33 1.00 14.87
N PRO A 86 4.12 1.30 16.16
CA PRO A 86 4.94 2.24 16.92
C PRO A 86 6.40 1.80 17.06
N ASN A 87 6.65 0.49 16.95
CA ASN A 87 7.97 -0.09 17.16
C ASN A 87 8.75 -0.24 15.84
N GLU A 88 8.16 0.06 14.69
CA GLU A 88 8.74 -0.19 13.36
C GLU A 88 9.05 -1.69 13.15
N ASP A 89 8.26 -2.58 13.77
CA ASP A 89 8.46 -4.03 13.72
C ASP A 89 8.30 -4.56 12.29
N PHE A 90 7.40 -3.97 11.49
CA PHE A 90 7.24 -4.33 10.08
C PHE A 90 8.54 -4.17 9.30
N MET A 91 9.23 -3.04 9.47
CA MET A 91 10.49 -2.77 8.78
C MET A 91 11.63 -3.65 9.30
N LYS A 92 11.64 -3.98 10.61
CA LYS A 92 12.63 -4.90 11.20
C LYS A 92 12.48 -6.32 10.66
N GLU A 93 11.25 -6.79 10.48
CA GLU A 93 10.96 -8.13 9.92
C GLU A 93 11.24 -8.19 8.41
N ASN A 94 11.23 -7.04 7.72
CA ASN A 94 11.42 -6.94 6.28
C ASN A 94 12.64 -6.09 5.89
N PRO A 95 13.87 -6.46 6.30
CA PRO A 95 15.07 -5.64 6.11
C PRO A 95 15.51 -5.48 4.63
N SER A 96 14.95 -6.30 3.73
CA SER A 96 15.16 -6.17 2.28
C SER A 96 14.42 -4.97 1.67
N ILE A 97 13.38 -4.48 2.33
CA ILE A 97 12.69 -3.24 1.94
C ILE A 97 13.61 -2.09 2.31
N LYS A 98 14.40 -1.64 1.34
CA LYS A 98 15.29 -0.48 1.54
C LYS A 98 14.44 0.70 1.99
N GLU A 99 14.81 1.29 3.10
CA GLU A 99 14.33 2.60 3.50
C GLU A 99 14.83 3.60 2.46
N ILE A 100 14.01 3.89 1.45
CA ILE A 100 14.30 4.99 0.56
C ILE A 100 14.07 6.24 1.41
N GLU A 101 15.00 7.19 1.46
CA GLU A 101 14.87 8.47 2.18
C GLU A 101 13.69 9.36 1.72
N ARG A 102 12.73 8.80 0.98
CA ARG A 102 11.48 9.45 0.58
C ARG A 102 10.47 9.36 1.72
N MET A 103 9.49 10.27 1.68
CA MET A 103 8.42 10.36 2.68
C MET A 103 7.60 9.07 2.85
N TRP A 104 7.54 8.21 1.82
CA TRP A 104 6.72 7.00 1.78
C TRP A 104 7.47 5.85 1.08
N ASN A 105 7.53 4.68 1.72
CA ASN A 105 7.98 3.44 1.06
C ASN A 105 6.74 2.67 0.62
N VAL A 106 6.47 2.67 -0.69
CA VAL A 106 5.25 2.09 -1.26
C VAL A 106 5.59 0.96 -2.20
N PHE A 107 4.86 -0.14 -2.10
CA PHE A 107 5.03 -1.31 -2.95
C PHE A 107 3.71 -2.04 -3.17
N LEU A 108 3.57 -2.65 -4.35
CA LEU A 108 2.47 -3.53 -4.69
C LEU A 108 2.88 -4.96 -4.35
N ILE A 109 2.03 -5.67 -3.63
CA ILE A 109 2.19 -7.11 -3.37
C ILE A 109 1.05 -7.91 -4.00
N ASN A 110 1.38 -9.12 -4.45
CA ASN A 110 0.41 -10.09 -4.95
C ASN A 110 -0.15 -10.99 -3.82
N GLY A 111 -1.07 -11.90 -4.16
CA GLY A 111 -1.66 -12.86 -3.23
C GLY A 111 -0.66 -13.84 -2.58
N ASN A 112 0.55 -13.98 -3.14
CA ASN A 112 1.65 -14.75 -2.56
C ASN A 112 2.58 -13.90 -1.68
N ARG A 113 2.21 -12.64 -1.42
CA ARG A 113 2.99 -11.64 -0.65
C ARG A 113 4.33 -11.27 -1.30
N GLN A 114 4.48 -11.49 -2.60
CA GLN A 114 5.66 -11.05 -3.35
C GLN A 114 5.49 -9.62 -3.79
N ILE A 115 6.56 -8.82 -3.70
CA ILE A 115 6.59 -7.45 -4.22
C ILE A 115 6.64 -7.48 -5.74
N GLU A 116 5.60 -6.97 -6.40
CA GLU A 116 5.51 -6.88 -7.85
C GLU A 116 6.08 -5.56 -8.37
N LEU A 117 5.78 -4.46 -7.67
CA LEU A 117 6.21 -3.11 -8.03
C LEU A 117 6.65 -2.36 -6.78
N GLN A 118 7.63 -1.47 -6.93
CA GLN A 118 8.06 -0.54 -5.89
C GLN A 118 7.99 0.90 -6.40
N GLY A 119 7.58 1.83 -5.53
CA GLY A 119 7.39 3.24 -5.83
C GLY A 119 5.97 3.70 -5.53
N ASP A 120 5.80 4.99 -5.22
CA ASP A 120 4.52 5.56 -4.81
C ASP A 120 3.69 6.02 -6.03
N PRO A 121 2.61 5.32 -6.39
CA PRO A 121 1.78 5.67 -7.54
C PRO A 121 0.92 6.91 -7.30
N LEU A 122 0.79 7.38 -6.04
CA LEU A 122 -0.02 8.54 -5.71
C LEU A 122 0.73 9.85 -5.95
N THR A 123 2.06 9.84 -5.78
CA THR A 123 2.90 11.04 -5.89
C THR A 123 3.85 11.02 -7.08
N GLN A 124 4.19 9.85 -7.63
CA GLN A 124 5.18 9.72 -8.70
C GLN A 124 4.52 9.32 -10.03
N LYS A 125 4.60 10.19 -11.04
CA LYS A 125 3.97 9.96 -12.35
C LYS A 125 4.42 8.66 -13.01
N GLY A 126 5.71 8.32 -12.95
CA GLY A 126 6.24 7.09 -13.53
C GLY A 126 5.69 5.83 -12.85
N ALA A 127 5.66 5.82 -11.51
CA ALA A 127 5.06 4.72 -10.75
C ALA A 127 3.56 4.61 -11.02
N LYS A 128 2.85 5.74 -11.13
CA LYS A 128 1.41 5.76 -11.44
C LYS A 128 1.08 5.00 -12.72
N THR A 129 1.82 5.26 -13.80
CA THR A 129 1.62 4.57 -15.08
C THR A 129 1.88 3.07 -14.96
N LEU A 130 3.00 2.69 -14.33
CA LEU A 130 3.35 1.28 -14.16
C LEU A 130 2.33 0.50 -13.33
N TYR A 131 1.86 1.09 -12.22
CA TYR A 131 0.80 0.48 -11.41
C TYR A 131 -0.49 0.36 -12.21
N PHE A 132 -0.91 1.40 -12.92
CA PHE A 132 -2.13 1.36 -13.72
C PHE A 132 -2.10 0.24 -14.76
N ASP A 133 -1.04 0.17 -15.56
CA ASP A 133 -0.90 -0.82 -16.62
C ASP A 133 -0.85 -2.25 -16.04
N TYR A 134 -0.09 -2.45 -14.95
CA TYR A 134 0.02 -3.75 -14.29
C TYR A 134 -1.31 -4.20 -13.67
N LEU A 135 -1.96 -3.31 -12.90
CA LEU A 135 -3.23 -3.61 -12.23
C LEU A 135 -4.31 -3.96 -13.26
N HIS A 136 -4.43 -3.20 -14.34
CA HIS A 136 -5.39 -3.50 -15.41
C HIS A 136 -5.14 -4.87 -16.01
N LYS A 137 -3.89 -5.17 -16.39
CA LYS A 137 -3.52 -6.46 -16.94
C LYS A 137 -3.89 -7.61 -16.00
N VAL A 138 -3.47 -7.55 -14.73
CA VAL A 138 -3.69 -8.65 -13.77
C VAL A 138 -5.15 -8.80 -13.38
N ILE A 139 -5.90 -7.69 -13.26
CA ILE A 139 -7.33 -7.75 -12.95
C ILE A 139 -8.11 -8.33 -14.13
N GLU A 140 -7.80 -7.93 -15.37
CA GLU A 140 -8.39 -8.52 -16.57
C GLU A 140 -8.08 -10.03 -16.65
N GLU A 141 -6.82 -10.43 -16.54
CA GLU A 141 -6.43 -11.86 -16.61
C GLU A 141 -7.09 -12.74 -15.54
N ASN A 142 -7.43 -12.18 -14.36
CA ASN A 142 -8.10 -12.92 -13.29
C ASN A 142 -9.62 -12.94 -13.43
N ASN A 143 -10.24 -11.91 -14.02
CA ASN A 143 -11.69 -11.91 -14.30
C ASN A 143 -12.06 -12.97 -15.34
N TRP A 144 -11.19 -13.23 -16.33
CA TRP A 144 -11.40 -14.29 -17.33
C TRP A 144 -11.36 -15.71 -16.73
N LYS A 145 -10.73 -15.90 -15.56
CA LYS A 145 -10.66 -17.19 -14.86
C LYS A 145 -11.86 -17.48 -13.97
N THR A 146 -12.85 -16.59 -13.89
CA THR A 146 -14.04 -16.75 -13.03
C THR A 146 -15.32 -17.15 -13.77
N THR A 147 -15.20 -17.53 -15.05
CA THR A 147 -16.31 -17.99 -15.91
C THR A 147 -16.25 -19.48 -16.27
N ASP A 148 -15.91 -20.34 -15.30
CA ASP A 148 -16.09 -21.80 -15.40
C ASP A 148 -17.17 -22.30 -14.42
#